data_AF-A0A1I0EXM7-F1
#
_entry.id   AF-A0A1I0EXM7-F1
#
_cell.length_a   1.000
_cell.length_b   1.000
_cell.length_c   1.000
_cell.angle_alpha   90.00
_cell.angle_beta   90.00
_cell.angle_gamma   90.00
#
_symmetry.space_group_name_H-M   'P 1'
#
loop_
_entity.id
_entity.type
_entity.pdbx_description
1 polymer ?
#
loop_
_entity_poly.entity_id
_entity_poly.type
_entity_poly.pdbx_seq_one_letter_code
_entity_poly.pdbx_strand_id
1 'polypeptide(L)' 'MKILLVEDDKLLNEGVLLALNTEGYACDAVTTLEQMHQYLKETLYSSYIPLFKK' A
#
# COMPACT_ATOMS: atom_id res chain seq x y z
N MET A 1 0.91 -10.81 8.20
CA MET A 1 1.89 -10.00 7.45
C MET A 1 1.19 -8.72 7.01
N LYS A 2 1.82 -7.56 7.20
CA LYS A 2 1.25 -6.26 6.84
C LYS A 2 1.88 -5.75 5.55
N ILE A 3 1.07 -5.40 4.57
CA ILE A 3 1.48 -4.97 3.23
C ILE A 3 1.23 -3.47 3.12
N LEU A 4 2.19 -2.73 2.53
CA LEU A 4 2.02 -1.32 2.19
C LEU A 4 1.88 -1.18 0.67
N LEU A 5 0.71 -0.76 0.21
CA LEU A 5 0.44 -0.45 -1.19
C LEU A 5 0.75 1.03 -1.43
N VAL A 6 1.59 1.31 -2.43
CA VAL A 6 1.94 2.68 -2.80
C VAL A 6 1.51 2.92 -4.24
N GLU A 7 0.41 3.65 -4.40
CA GLU A 7 -0.25 3.87 -5.69
C GLU A 7 -0.83 5.27 -5.83
N ASP A 8 -0.47 5.97 -6.89
CA ASP A 8 -0.93 7.34 -7.19
C ASP A 8 -2.34 7.39 -7.79
N ASP A 9 -2.76 6.33 -8.49
CA ASP A 9 -4.13 6.16 -8.96
C ASP A 9 -5.04 5.62 -7.85
N LYS A 10 -6.02 6.43 -7.44
CA LYS A 10 -6.96 6.10 -6.37
C LYS A 10 -7.84 4.89 -6.68
N LEU A 11 -8.32 4.74 -7.91
CA LEU A 11 -9.20 3.63 -8.28
C LEU A 11 -8.44 2.30 -8.30
N LEU A 12 -7.21 2.33 -8.80
CA LEU A 12 -6.32 1.16 -8.76
C LEU A 12 -5.97 0.80 -7.31
N ASN A 13 -5.65 1.79 -6.49
CA ASN A 13 -5.35 1.61 -5.08
C ASN A 13 -6.52 0.94 -4.33
N GLU A 14 -7.74 1.46 -4.49
CA GLU A 14 -8.95 0.89 -3.87
C GLU A 14 -9.23 -0.54 -4.36
N GLY A 15 -9.04 -0.82 -5.65
CA GLY A 15 -9.23 -2.16 -6.22
C GLY A 15 -8.25 -3.19 -5.67
N VAL A 16 -6.98 -2.83 -5.55
CA VAL A 16 -5.94 -3.71 -4.98
C VAL A 16 -6.17 -3.90 -3.47
N LEU A 17 -6.54 -2.84 -2.74
CA LEU A 17 -6.87 -2.92 -1.33
C LEU A 17 -8.04 -3.89 -1.08
N LEU A 18 -9.08 -3.82 -1.91
CA LEU A 18 -10.24 -4.72 -1.81
C LEU A 18 -9.85 -6.18 -2.07
N ALA A 19 -9.01 -6.44 -3.07
CA ALA A 19 -8.54 -7.79 -3.37
C ALA A 19 -7.69 -8.37 -2.22
N LEU A 20 -6.75 -7.57 -1.69
CA LEU A 20 -5.88 -8.00 -0.59
C LEU A 20 -6.65 -8.25 0.71
N ASN A 21 -7.64 -7.40 1.02
CA ASN A 21 -8.52 -7.61 2.16
C ASN A 21 -9.37 -8.88 2.01
N THR A 22 -9.81 -9.19 0.79
CA THR A 22 -10.58 -10.42 0.50
C THR A 22 -9.74 -11.67 0.75
N GLU A 23 -8.45 -11.62 0.44
CA GLU A 23 -7.47 -12.69 0.72
C GLU A 23 -7.01 -12.72 2.19
N GLY A 24 -7.51 -11.80 3.04
CA GLY A 24 -7.21 -11.76 4.48
C GLY A 24 -5.87 -11.10 4.83
N TYR A 25 -5.26 -10.36 3.91
CA TYR A 25 -4.03 -9.61 4.19
C TYR A 25 -4.34 -8.27 4.85
N ALA A 26 -3.60 -7.93 5.91
CA ALA A 26 -3.63 -6.59 6.48
C ALA A 26 -2.87 -5.63 5.55
N CYS A 27 -3.57 -4.67 4.95
CA CYS A 27 -2.99 -3.80 3.96
C CYS A 27 -3.24 -2.33 4.28
N ASP A 28 -2.20 -1.50 4.24
CA ASP A 28 -2.33 -0.05 4.22
C ASP A 28 -2.06 0.46 2.81
N ALA A 29 -2.69 1.58 2.47
CA ALA A 29 -2.58 2.21 1.18
C ALA A 29 -2.16 3.67 1.32
N VAL A 30 -1.18 4.08 0.52
CA VAL A 30 -0.70 5.45 0.44
C VAL A 30 -0.59 5.87 -1.02
N THR A 31 -0.76 7.16 -1.29
CA THR A 31 -0.76 7.69 -2.67
C THR A 31 0.50 8.45 -3.03
N THR A 32 1.40 8.67 -2.06
CA THR A 32 2.65 9.39 -2.29
C THR A 32 3.83 8.69 -1.64
N LEU A 33 5.01 8.91 -2.19
CA LEU A 33 6.27 8.43 -1.61
C LEU A 33 6.53 9.03 -0.23
N GLU A 34 6.10 10.27 0.02
CA GLU A 34 6.22 10.90 1.35
C GLU A 34 5.39 10.15 2.40
N GLN A 35 4.14 9.83 2.09
CA GLN A 35 3.28 9.03 2.97
C GLN A 35 3.86 7.64 3.21
N MET A 36 4.40 6.99 2.17
CA MET A 36 5.10 5.71 2.31
C MET A 36 6.25 5.81 3.31
N HIS A 37 7.11 6.84 3.19
CA HIS A 37 8.22 7.02 4.12
C HIS A 37 7.77 7.27 5.56
N GLN A 38 6.65 7.96 5.76
CA GLN A 38 6.07 8.13 7.09
C GLN A 38 5.57 6.79 7.65
N TYR A 39 4.83 6.02 6.86
CA TYR A 39 4.29 4.72 7.26
C TYR A 39 5.42 3.73 7.60
N LEU A 40 6.46 3.66 6.77
CA LEU A 40 7.63 2.81 7.03
C LEU A 40 8.40 3.18 8.31
N LYS A 41 8.32 4.45 8.76
CA LYS A 41 8.90 4.87 10.04
C LYS A 41 8.04 4.49 11.24
N GLU A 42 6.72 4.53 11.07
CA GLU A 42 5.75 4.28 12.15
C GLU A 42 5.40 2.80 12.31
N THR A 43 5.61 1.96 11.29
CA THR A 43 5.20 0.56 11.27
C THR A 43 6.18 -0.34 10.53
N LEU A 44 6.39 -1.55 11.05
CA LEU A 44 7.16 -2.61 10.39
C LEU A 44 6.28 -3.33 9.35
N TYR A 45 6.52 -3.04 8.06
CA TYR A 45 5.89 -3.76 6.95
C TYR A 45 6.78 -4.92 6.51
N SER A 46 6.16 -6.06 6.23
CA SER A 46 6.89 -7.24 5.71
C SER A 46 7.30 -7.06 4.25
N SER A 47 6.54 -6.27 3.48
CA SER A 47 6.80 -5.96 2.06
C SER A 47 6.00 -4.73 1.66
N TYR A 48 6.47 -3.97 0.66
CA TYR A 48 5.73 -2.88 0.04
C TYR A 48 5.72 -3.05 -1.48
N ILE A 49 4.64 -2.64 -2.14
CA ILE A 49 4.51 -2.71 -3.59
C ILE A 49 4.44 -1.27 -4.13
N PRO A 50 5.51 -0.78 -4.77
CA PRO A 50 5.49 0.49 -5.49
C PRO A 50 4.97 0.24 -6.90
N LEU A 51 3.83 0.84 -7.23
CA LEU A 51 3.21 0.65 -8.55
C LEU A 51 3.16 1.95 -9.38
N PHE A 52 3.89 2.99 -8.97
CA PHE A 52 4.10 4.19 -9.79
C PHE A 52 4.49 3.81 -11.21
N LYS A 53 3.62 4.13 -12.17
CA LYS A 53 4.02 4.12 -13.57
C LYS A 53 5.01 5.26 -13.77
N LYS A 54 6.26 4.91 -14.12
CA LYS A 54 7.20 5.86 -14.72
C LYS A 54 6.64 6.44 -16.00
#